data_AF-A0A1A8K3P5-F1
#
_entry.id   AF-A0A1A8K3P5-F1
#
_cell.length_a   1.000
_cell.length_b   1.000
_cell.length_c   1.000
_cell.angle_alpha   90.00
_cell.angle_beta   90.00
_cell.angle_gamma   90.00
#
_symmetry.space_group_name_H-M   'P 1'
#
loop_
_entity.id
_entity.type
_entity.pdbx_description
1 polymer ?
#
loop_
_entity_poly.entity_id
_entity_poly.type
_entity_poly.pdbx_seq_one_letter_code
_entity_poly.pdbx_strand_id
1 'polypeptide(L)' 'MRAHLTDGVKKQVKQMISELAVIPGGLTKELQPLDIGVNRAFK' A
#
# COMPACT_ATOMS: atom_id res chain seq x y z
N MET A 1 7.37 11.82 -6.61
CA MET A 1 5.91 11.79 -6.88
C MET A 1 5.31 10.56 -6.19
N ARG A 2 4.21 10.71 -5.41
CA ARG A 2 3.55 9.58 -4.72
C ARG A 2 2.39 9.05 -5.58
N ALA A 3 2.68 8.12 -6.50
CA ALA A 3 1.71 7.63 -7.49
C ALA A 3 0.41 7.06 -6.87
N HIS A 4 0.52 6.41 -5.71
CA HIS A 4 -0.60 5.83 -4.97
C HIS A 4 -1.57 6.88 -4.38
N LEU A 5 -1.23 8.18 -4.39
CA LEU A 5 -2.09 9.25 -3.87
C LEU A 5 -2.82 10.05 -4.96
N THR A 6 -2.63 9.69 -6.23
CA THR A 6 -3.31 10.37 -7.34
C THR A 6 -4.82 10.19 -7.26
N ASP A 7 -5.58 11.17 -7.73
CA ASP A 7 -7.05 11.11 -7.67
C ASP A 7 -7.62 9.98 -8.52
N GLY A 8 -6.95 9.63 -9.63
CA GLY A 8 -7.28 8.46 -10.45
C GLY A 8 -7.23 7.16 -9.63
N VAL A 9 -6.15 6.96 -8.86
CA VAL A 9 -6.00 5.78 -7.99
C VAL A 9 -7.09 5.76 -6.92
N LYS A 10 -7.35 6.88 -6.23
CA LYS A 10 -8.40 6.96 -5.20
C LYS A 10 -9.78 6.65 -5.77
N LYS A 11 -10.10 7.17 -6.97
CA LYS A 11 -11.37 6.91 -7.66
C LYS A 11 -11.51 5.43 -8.00
N GLN A 12 -10.47 4.82 -8.55
CA GLN A 12 -10.47 3.41 -8.92
C GLN A 12 -10.68 2.50 -7.70
N VAL A 13 -9.98 2.75 -6.58
CA VAL A 13 -10.14 1.97 -5.34
C VAL A 13 -11.56 2.06 -4.78
N LYS A 14 -12.18 3.26 -4.82
CA LYS A 14 -13.59 3.43 -4.43
C LYS A 14 -14.55 2.64 -5.34
N GLN A 15 -14.30 2.60 -6.66
CA GLN A 15 -15.09 1.81 -7.60
C GLN A 15 -15.01 0.30 -7.33
N MET A 16 -13.89 -0.16 -6.76
CA MET A 16 -13.70 -1.54 -6.31
C MET A 16 -14.34 -1.84 -4.94
N ILE A 17 -15.11 -0.92 -4.37
CA ILE A 17 -15.73 -1.07 -3.03
C ILE A 17 -14.65 -1.38 -1.99
N SER A 18 -13.53 -0.65 -2.07
CA SER A 18 -12.35 -0.86 -1.23
C SER A 18 -11.87 0.45 -0.63
N GLU A 19 -11.12 0.37 0.46
CA GLU A 19 -10.44 1.51 1.07
C GLU A 19 -8.93 1.46 0.84
N LEU A 20 -8.33 2.63 0.61
CA LEU A 20 -6.89 2.74 0.41
C LEU A 20 -6.19 2.99 1.75
N ALA A 21 -5.49 1.97 2.24
CA ALA A 21 -4.57 2.13 3.38
C ALA A 21 -3.20 2.64 2.89
N VAL A 22 -2.77 3.79 3.41
CA VAL A 22 -1.46 4.38 3.08
C VAL A 22 -0.50 4.15 4.25
N ILE A 23 0.61 3.46 3.97
CA ILE A 23 1.66 3.21 4.97
C ILE A 23 2.62 4.41 4.99
N PRO A 24 2.91 4.98 6.17
CA PRO A 24 3.92 6.04 6.29
C PRO A 24 5.29 5.59 5.80
N GLY A 25 6.08 6.54 5.28
CA GLY A 25 7.42 6.25 4.81
C GLY A 25 8.29 5.63 5.90
N GLY A 26 9.03 4.59 5.56
CA GLY A 26 9.92 3.86 6.49
C GLY A 26 9.28 2.68 7.23
N LEU A 27 7.94 2.57 7.24
CA LEU A 27 7.24 1.57 8.05
C LEU A 27 6.83 0.30 7.28
N THR A 28 7.24 0.12 6.02
CA THR A 28 6.76 -1.04 5.23
C THR A 28 7.19 -2.39 5.82
N LYS A 29 8.38 -2.46 6.42
CA LYS A 29 8.89 -3.66 7.10
C LYS A 29 8.08 -4.07 8.34
N GLU A 30 7.23 -3.18 8.85
CA GLU A 30 6.46 -3.35 10.09
C GLU A 30 4.95 -3.38 9.85
N LEU A 31 4.48 -2.65 8.84
CA LEU A 31 3.05 -2.43 8.59
C LEU A 31 2.56 -2.98 7.25
N GLN A 32 3.44 -3.35 6.31
CA GLN A 32 3.01 -3.88 5.03
C GLN A 32 2.95 -5.42 5.09
N PRO A 33 1.76 -6.03 4.94
CA PRO A 33 1.62 -7.48 5.05
C PRO A 33 2.51 -8.26 4.08
N LEU A 34 2.69 -7.75 2.87
CA LEU A 34 3.57 -8.36 1.86
C LEU A 34 5.04 -8.35 2.30
N ASP A 35 5.54 -7.25 2.86
CA ASP A 35 6.93 -7.16 3.29
C ASP A 35 7.23 -8.07 4.49
N ILE A 36 6.28 -8.16 5.43
CA ILE A 36 6.42 -8.96 6.65
C ILE A 36 6.22 -10.45 6.38
N GLY A 37 5.16 -10.78 5.64
CA GLY A 37 4.70 -12.16 5.48
C GLY A 37 5.34 -12.90 4.30
N VAL A 38 5.73 -12.19 3.24
CA VAL A 38 6.28 -12.81 2.03
C VAL A 38 7.73 -12.39 1.84
N ASN A 39 7.99 -11.09 1.67
CA ASN A 39 9.33 -10.63 1.26
C ASN A 39 10.40 -10.86 2.33
N ARG A 40 10.04 -10.99 3.61
CA ARG A 40 10.99 -11.26 4.69
C ARG A 40 11.77 -12.56 4.49
N ALA A 41 11.17 -13.59 3.88
CA ALA A 41 11.83 -14.86 3.63
C ALA A 41 12.82 -14.82 2.45
N PHE A 42 12.78 -13.77 1.62
CA PHE A 42 13.61 -13.59 0.43
C PHE A 42 14.68 -12.50 0.60
N LYS A 43 14.80 -11.92 1.80
CA LYS A 43 15.77 -10.88 2.14
C LYS A 43 16.85 -11.43 3.07
#